data_AF-T1JL60-F1
#
_entry.id   AF-T1JL60-F1
#
_cell.length_a   1.000
_cell.length_b   1.000
_cell.length_c   1.000
_cell.angle_alpha   90.00
_cell.angle_beta   90.00
_cell.angle_gamma   90.00
#
_symmetry.space_group_name_H-M   'P 1'
#
loop_
_entity.id
_entity.type
_entity.pdbx_description
1 polymer ?
#
loop_
_entity_poly.entity_id
_entity_poly.type
_entity_poly.pdbx_seq_one_letter_code
_entity_poly.pdbx_strand_id
1 'polypeptide(L)'
;MELILFDDFLQLLESSGGDYTNCFRCLSLVSLTGSSETVVDQLVSNFSSCERMQNKLKYFLDENGLNLLFNREIEDLMSLYESQPDILQDMKKNQKILQEIREMTPGSKSKNDKIKCTKWMKEYVKRLHVDARGFANVKTYNKKRFDLMNSTNPKFVLRNYLAQNAIHSAENGDYSEVKNLLKIVENPFSDEIDNTIEISGFSLLNTPTSSKSTNPKYDDLPPDWADDLKVT
;
A
#
# COMPACT_ATOMS: atom_id res chain seq x y z
N MET A 1 -7.85 9.36 22.23
CA MET A 1 -8.83 8.69 21.36
C MET A 1 -8.49 8.88 19.88
N GLU A 2 -8.04 10.06 19.44
CA GLU A 2 -7.70 10.30 18.02
C GLU A 2 -6.48 9.51 17.54
N LEU A 3 -5.42 9.42 18.36
CA LEU A 3 -4.20 8.66 18.03
C LEU A 3 -4.49 7.16 17.85
N ILE A 4 -5.41 6.61 18.65
CA ILE A 4 -5.73 5.17 18.65
C ILE A 4 -6.28 4.71 17.29
N LEU A 5 -7.18 5.51 16.68
CA LEU A 5 -7.79 5.12 15.41
C LEU A 5 -6.81 5.17 14.24
N PHE A 6 -5.85 6.10 14.31
CA PHE A 6 -4.77 6.21 13.33
C PHE A 6 -3.79 5.04 13.48
N ASP A 7 -3.36 4.74 14.70
CA ASP A 7 -2.46 3.63 14.98
C ASP A 7 -3.09 2.28 14.60
N ASP A 8 -4.39 2.10 14.88
CA ASP A 8 -5.16 0.92 14.46
C ASP A 8 -5.21 0.79 12.93
N PHE A 9 -5.29 1.90 12.19
CA PHE A 9 -5.26 1.89 10.73
C PHE A 9 -3.88 1.49 10.20
N LEU A 10 -2.82 2.05 10.78
CA LEU A 10 -1.46 1.69 10.40
C LEU A 10 -1.17 0.21 10.67
N GLN A 11 -1.60 -0.31 11.83
CA GLN A 11 -1.47 -1.73 12.15
C GLN A 11 -2.28 -2.60 11.18
N LEU A 12 -3.47 -2.15 10.76
CA LEU A 12 -4.25 -2.84 9.74
C LEU A 12 -3.47 -2.91 8.42
N LEU A 13 -2.96 -1.78 7.93
CA LEU A 13 -2.18 -1.70 6.69
C LEU A 13 -0.92 -2.55 6.78
N GLU A 14 -0.21 -2.54 7.91
CA GLU A 14 0.99 -3.36 8.11
C GLU A 14 0.66 -4.86 8.09
N SER A 15 -0.39 -5.28 8.82
CA SER A 15 -0.78 -6.69 8.91
C SER A 15 -1.36 -7.25 7.60
N SER A 16 -2.00 -6.41 6.79
CA SER A 16 -2.63 -6.81 5.53
C SER A 16 -1.77 -6.51 4.30
N GLY A 17 -0.72 -5.69 4.45
CA GLY A 17 0.20 -5.26 3.39
C GLY A 17 -0.47 -4.24 2.47
N GLY A 18 -1.23 -3.32 3.05
CA GLY A 18 -1.98 -2.30 2.33
C GLY A 18 -1.07 -1.23 1.73
N ASP A 19 -1.38 -0.80 0.50
CA ASP A 19 -0.71 0.34 -0.10
C ASP A 19 -1.11 1.65 0.60
N TYR A 20 -0.16 2.29 1.26
CA TYR A 20 -0.43 3.49 2.05
C TYR A 20 -1.07 4.61 1.21
N THR A 21 -0.46 4.96 0.08
CA THR A 21 -0.92 6.05 -0.79
C THR A 21 -2.36 5.82 -1.26
N ASN A 22 -2.63 4.66 -1.86
CA ASN A 22 -3.94 4.35 -2.41
C ASN A 22 -4.98 4.19 -1.30
N CYS A 23 -4.63 3.58 -0.16
CA CYS A 23 -5.55 3.43 0.96
C CYS A 23 -5.96 4.79 1.54
N PHE A 24 -5.01 5.70 1.78
CA PHE A 24 -5.32 7.05 2.26
C PHE A 24 -6.11 7.88 1.22
N ARG A 25 -5.86 7.68 -0.08
CA ARG A 25 -6.66 8.30 -1.15
C ARG A 25 -8.08 7.75 -1.17
N CYS A 26 -8.28 6.44 -1.00
CA CYS A 26 -9.61 5.80 -0.92
C CYS A 26 -10.45 6.31 0.25
N LEU A 27 -9.83 6.71 1.38
CA LEU A 27 -10.58 7.27 2.51
C LEU A 27 -11.30 8.59 2.16
N SER A 28 -10.87 9.32 1.13
CA SER A 28 -11.58 10.53 0.66
C SER A 28 -12.99 10.22 0.16
N LEU A 29 -13.21 9.01 -0.36
CA LEU A 29 -14.49 8.55 -0.94
C LEU A 29 -15.54 8.18 0.11
N VAL A 30 -15.15 8.09 1.38
CA VAL A 30 -16.08 7.78 2.48
C VAL A 30 -17.09 8.91 2.63
N SER A 31 -18.36 8.60 2.33
CA SER A 31 -19.48 9.51 2.53
C SER A 31 -20.31 9.06 3.73
N LEU A 32 -20.63 10.02 4.61
CA LEU A 32 -21.52 9.81 5.75
C LEU A 32 -22.95 9.38 5.37
N THR A 33 -23.37 9.59 4.12
CA THR A 33 -24.73 9.28 3.64
C THR A 33 -24.79 8.05 2.73
N GLY A 34 -23.64 7.43 2.42
CA GLY A 34 -23.52 6.32 1.46
C GLY A 34 -23.20 4.99 2.13
N SER A 35 -23.30 3.90 1.37
CA SER A 35 -22.78 2.60 1.82
C SER A 35 -21.26 2.65 1.87
N SER A 36 -20.68 2.34 3.04
CA SER A 36 -19.24 2.23 3.22
C SER A 36 -18.66 0.93 2.64
N GLU A 37 -19.50 -0.01 2.19
CA GLU A 37 -19.06 -1.33 1.70
C GLU A 37 -18.23 -1.22 0.44
N THR A 38 -18.59 -0.32 -0.48
CA THR A 38 -17.83 -0.10 -1.72
C THR A 38 -16.42 0.41 -1.44
N VAL A 39 -16.26 1.27 -0.44
CA VAL A 39 -14.95 1.80 -0.03
C VAL A 39 -14.13 0.72 0.67
N VAL A 40 -14.75 -0.13 1.48
CA VAL A 40 -14.07 -1.27 2.11
C VAL A 40 -13.55 -2.23 1.03
N ASP A 41 -14.34 -2.51 0.00
CA ASP A 41 -13.92 -3.37 -1.11
C ASP A 41 -12.74 -2.75 -1.89
N GLN A 42 -12.76 -1.42 -2.11
CA GLN A 42 -11.61 -0.72 -2.71
C GLN A 42 -10.37 -0.68 -1.80
N LEU A 43 -10.54 -0.59 -0.48
CA LEU A 43 -9.40 -0.69 0.44
C LEU A 43 -8.79 -2.10 0.38
N VAL A 44 -9.62 -3.13 0.42
CA VAL A 44 -9.15 -4.53 0.35
C VAL A 44 -8.49 -4.84 -0.99
N SER A 45 -8.93 -4.23 -2.10
CA SER A 45 -8.24 -4.40 -3.40
C SER A 45 -6.83 -3.79 -3.43
N ASN A 46 -6.54 -2.83 -2.54
CA ASN A 46 -5.20 -2.23 -2.39
C ASN A 46 -4.29 -3.02 -1.44
N PHE A 47 -4.74 -4.15 -0.90
CA PHE A 47 -3.95 -4.98 0.00
C PHE A 47 -3.10 -6.00 -0.78
N SER A 48 -1.87 -6.22 -0.32
CA SER A 48 -0.95 -7.19 -0.92
C SER A 48 -1.51 -8.62 -0.82
N SER A 49 -1.16 -9.49 -1.77
CA SER A 49 -1.51 -10.91 -1.66
C SER A 49 -0.77 -11.59 -0.49
N CYS A 50 -1.25 -12.76 -0.05
CA CYS A 50 -0.53 -13.58 0.93
C CYS A 50 0.89 -13.91 0.46
N GLU A 51 1.01 -14.33 -0.79
CA GLU A 51 2.26 -14.76 -1.41
C GLU A 51 3.28 -13.62 -1.46
N ARG A 52 2.83 -12.42 -1.84
CA ARG A 52 3.67 -11.23 -1.86
C ARG A 52 4.20 -10.84 -0.48
N MET A 53 3.36 -10.97 0.54
CA MET A 53 3.77 -10.73 1.92
C MET A 53 4.77 -11.79 2.42
N GLN A 54 4.57 -13.06 2.04
CA GLN A 54 5.50 -14.14 2.34
C GLN A 54 6.86 -13.92 1.67
N ASN A 55 6.89 -13.49 0.40
CA ASN A 55 8.12 -13.24 -0.35
C ASN A 55 8.93 -12.08 0.23
N LYS A 56 8.28 -10.95 0.57
CA LYS A 56 8.95 -9.82 1.25
C LYS A 56 9.64 -10.26 2.54
N LEU A 57 8.98 -11.12 3.32
CA LEU A 57 9.57 -11.63 4.55
C LEU A 57 10.67 -12.65 4.27
N LYS A 58 10.57 -13.48 3.24
CA LYS A 58 11.63 -14.42 2.84
C LYS A 58 12.96 -13.69 2.57
N TYR A 59 12.93 -12.57 1.84
CA TYR A 59 14.16 -11.80 1.56
C TYR A 59 14.79 -11.19 2.81
N PHE A 60 14.00 -10.73 3.77
CA PHE A 60 14.50 -10.30 5.08
C PHE A 60 15.18 -11.45 5.85
N LEU A 61 14.71 -12.69 5.66
CA LEU A 61 15.27 -13.90 6.29
C LEU A 61 16.52 -14.44 5.56
N ASP A 62 16.64 -14.27 4.25
CA ASP A 62 17.76 -14.80 3.48
C ASP A 62 19.01 -13.90 3.54
N GLU A 63 18.86 -12.57 3.64
CA GLU A 63 20.00 -11.64 3.54
C GLU A 63 20.83 -11.52 4.83
N ASN A 64 20.23 -11.79 6.00
CA ASN A 64 20.89 -11.66 7.31
C ASN A 64 21.35 -13.00 7.92
N GLY A 65 21.45 -14.09 7.15
CA GLY A 65 21.82 -15.41 7.70
C GLY A 65 20.73 -16.03 8.59
N LEU A 66 19.50 -15.51 8.52
CA LEU A 66 18.33 -15.96 9.28
C LEU A 66 17.77 -17.32 8.79
N ASN A 67 18.43 -18.01 7.85
CA ASN A 67 18.22 -19.46 7.64
C ASN A 67 18.60 -20.29 8.88
N LEU A 68 19.40 -19.76 9.81
CA LEU A 68 19.58 -20.31 11.15
C LEU A 68 18.32 -20.20 12.04
N LEU A 69 17.39 -19.27 11.78
CA LEU A 69 16.21 -19.08 12.64
C LEU A 69 15.21 -20.22 12.61
N PHE A 70 15.21 -21.05 11.56
CA PHE A 70 14.30 -22.19 11.51
C PHE A 70 14.82 -23.39 12.32
N ASN A 71 16.08 -23.36 12.76
CA ASN A 71 16.66 -24.36 13.63
C ASN A 71 16.65 -23.85 15.08
N ARG A 72 15.60 -24.23 15.82
CA ARG A 72 15.45 -24.43 17.29
C ARG A 72 16.26 -23.69 18.38
N GLU A 73 17.26 -22.88 18.10
CA GLU A 73 18.16 -22.23 19.09
C GLU A 73 18.01 -20.69 19.07
N ILE A 74 16.76 -20.21 18.95
CA ILE A 74 16.43 -18.78 18.92
C ILE A 74 16.74 -18.11 20.27
N GLU A 75 16.55 -18.81 21.40
CA GLU A 75 16.87 -18.24 22.73
C GLU A 75 18.36 -17.90 22.89
N ASP A 76 19.24 -18.76 22.38
CA ASP A 76 20.68 -18.56 22.49
C ASP A 76 21.17 -17.41 21.60
N LEU A 77 20.59 -17.25 20.41
CA LEU A 77 20.96 -16.16 19.50
C LEU A 77 20.33 -14.81 19.90
N MET A 78 19.17 -14.83 20.56
CA MET A 78 18.54 -13.65 21.17
C MET A 78 19.35 -13.08 22.34
N SER A 79 20.01 -13.95 23.12
CA SER A 79 20.91 -13.53 24.21
C SER A 79 22.12 -12.73 23.69
N LEU A 80 22.60 -13.04 22.47
CA LEU A 80 23.74 -12.38 21.84
C LEU A 80 23.44 -10.94 21.41
N TYR A 81 22.17 -10.65 21.10
CA TYR A 81 21.67 -9.35 20.66
C TYR A 81 20.98 -8.53 21.78
N GLU A 82 21.15 -8.91 23.05
CA GLU A 82 20.61 -8.17 24.22
C GLU A 82 21.01 -6.69 24.26
N SER A 83 22.08 -6.33 23.58
CA SER A 83 22.57 -4.96 23.48
C SER A 83 21.78 -4.04 22.53
N GLN A 84 20.84 -4.57 21.73
CA GLN A 84 20.01 -3.80 20.78
C GLN A 84 18.51 -4.12 20.92
N PRO A 85 17.80 -3.44 21.84
CA PRO A 85 16.41 -3.77 22.18
C PRO A 85 15.42 -3.54 21.02
N ASP A 86 15.66 -2.55 20.16
CA ASP A 86 14.77 -2.22 19.03
C ASP A 86 14.78 -3.34 17.98
N ILE A 87 15.97 -3.85 17.65
CA ILE A 87 16.13 -4.97 16.71
C ILE A 87 15.46 -6.24 17.26
N LEU A 88 15.60 -6.49 18.56
CA LEU A 88 14.98 -7.65 19.21
C LEU A 88 13.44 -7.56 19.17
N GLN A 89 12.90 -6.36 19.35
CA GLN A 89 11.45 -6.12 19.26
C GLN A 89 10.93 -6.33 17.84
N ASP A 90 11.62 -5.78 16.84
CA ASP A 90 11.26 -5.95 15.42
C ASP A 90 11.38 -7.41 14.99
N MET A 91 12.42 -8.12 15.45
CA MET A 91 12.59 -9.55 15.19
C MET A 91 11.44 -10.38 15.78
N LYS A 92 11.05 -10.14 17.04
CA LYS A 92 9.89 -10.81 17.66
C LYS A 92 8.60 -10.53 16.91
N LYS A 93 8.40 -9.28 16.48
CA LYS A 93 7.22 -8.86 15.70
C LYS A 93 7.17 -9.59 14.36
N ASN A 94 8.28 -9.61 13.63
CA ASN A 94 8.38 -10.29 12.33
C ASN A 94 8.19 -11.81 12.45
N GLN A 95 8.72 -12.44 13.50
CA GLN A 95 8.52 -13.87 13.76
C GLN A 95 7.03 -14.21 13.99
N LYS A 96 6.34 -13.40 14.79
CA LYS A 96 4.90 -13.59 15.04
C LYS A 96 4.09 -13.46 13.76
N ILE A 97 4.37 -12.42 12.97
CA ILE A 97 3.74 -12.19 11.66
C ILE A 97 4.00 -13.38 10.71
N LEU A 98 5.22 -13.94 10.71
CA LEU A 98 5.57 -15.13 9.92
C LEU A 98 4.75 -16.37 10.29
N GLN A 99 4.57 -16.62 11.58
CA GLN A 99 3.77 -17.76 12.04
C GLN A 99 2.31 -17.58 11.62
N GLU A 100 1.74 -16.39 11.83
CA GLU A 100 0.38 -16.05 11.43
C GLU A 100 0.16 -16.19 9.91
N ILE A 101 1.12 -15.74 9.10
CA ILE A 101 1.04 -15.83 7.63
C ILE A 101 1.21 -17.26 7.12
N ARG A 102 2.05 -18.09 7.75
CA ARG A 102 2.22 -19.51 7.38
C ARG A 102 0.97 -20.33 7.65
N GLU A 103 0.25 -20.01 8.72
CA GLU A 103 -1.00 -20.68 9.09
C GLU A 103 -2.21 -20.16 8.28
N MET A 104 -2.10 -19.00 7.60
CA MET A 104 -3.19 -18.40 6.83
C MET A 104 -3.23 -18.85 5.36
N THR A 105 -4.41 -19.29 4.92
CA THR A 105 -4.72 -19.53 3.50
C THR A 105 -5.19 -18.24 2.79
N PRO A 106 -4.99 -18.08 1.47
CA PRO A 106 -5.37 -16.87 0.73
C PRO A 106 -6.84 -16.47 0.88
N GLY A 107 -7.74 -17.46 0.89
CA GLY A 107 -9.18 -17.23 1.05
C GLY A 107 -9.59 -16.81 2.47
N SER A 108 -8.84 -17.23 3.49
CA SER A 108 -9.05 -16.81 4.87
C SER A 108 -8.50 -15.41 5.12
N LYS A 109 -7.37 -15.05 4.50
CA LYS A 109 -6.79 -13.70 4.59
C LYS A 109 -7.77 -12.63 4.09
N SER A 110 -8.23 -12.74 2.84
CA SER A 110 -9.10 -11.71 2.25
C SER A 110 -10.40 -11.50 3.06
N LYS A 111 -10.97 -12.57 3.61
CA LYS A 111 -12.12 -12.49 4.51
C LYS A 111 -11.76 -11.80 5.83
N ASN A 112 -10.64 -12.17 6.46
CA ASN A 112 -10.18 -11.57 7.70
C ASN A 112 -9.87 -10.07 7.53
N ASP A 113 -9.20 -9.71 6.44
CA ASP A 113 -8.89 -8.32 6.08
C ASP A 113 -10.17 -7.50 5.89
N LYS A 114 -11.16 -8.05 5.17
CA LYS A 114 -12.47 -7.41 5.01
C LYS A 114 -13.18 -7.22 6.35
N ILE A 115 -13.13 -8.21 7.25
CA ILE A 115 -13.72 -8.10 8.60
C ILE A 115 -13.03 -7.01 9.42
N LYS A 116 -11.69 -7.02 9.48
CA LYS A 116 -10.90 -6.01 10.20
C LYS A 116 -11.12 -4.61 9.63
N CYS A 117 -11.10 -4.45 8.31
CA CYS A 117 -11.35 -3.19 7.62
C CYS A 117 -12.77 -2.69 7.87
N THR A 118 -13.78 -3.57 7.80
CA THR A 118 -15.18 -3.21 8.12
C THR A 118 -15.33 -2.76 9.57
N LYS A 119 -14.65 -3.42 10.51
CA LYS A 119 -14.66 -3.04 11.92
C LYS A 119 -14.05 -1.64 12.12
N TRP A 120 -12.86 -1.41 11.55
CA TRP A 120 -12.20 -0.11 11.62
C TRP A 120 -13.04 0.99 10.96
N MET A 121 -13.61 0.72 9.77
CA MET A 121 -14.45 1.65 9.03
C MET A 121 -15.68 2.09 9.83
N LYS A 122 -16.28 1.20 10.63
CA LYS A 122 -17.40 1.55 11.52
C LYS A 122 -16.98 2.58 12.57
N GLU A 123 -15.83 2.39 13.22
CA GLU A 123 -15.33 3.35 14.21
C GLU A 123 -14.91 4.67 13.55
N TYR A 124 -14.31 4.60 12.37
CA TYR A 124 -13.99 5.77 11.56
C TYR A 124 -15.22 6.59 11.20
N VAL A 125 -16.27 5.95 10.67
CA VAL A 125 -17.52 6.64 10.34
C VAL A 125 -18.18 7.25 11.57
N LYS A 126 -18.17 6.58 12.73
CA LYS A 126 -18.67 7.17 13.99
C LYS A 126 -17.91 8.45 14.34
N ARG A 127 -16.59 8.45 14.20
CA ARG A 127 -15.77 9.64 14.42
C ARG A 127 -16.14 10.76 13.44
N LEU A 128 -16.34 10.44 12.15
CA LEU A 128 -16.76 11.43 11.16
C LEU A 128 -18.12 12.07 11.47
N HIS A 129 -19.05 11.33 12.07
CA HIS A 129 -20.33 11.89 12.51
C HIS A 129 -20.16 12.92 13.64
N VAL A 130 -19.15 12.77 14.51
CA VAL A 130 -18.85 13.75 15.56
C VAL A 130 -18.30 15.03 14.95
N ASP A 131 -17.35 14.91 14.03
CA ASP A 131 -16.74 16.05 13.34
C ASP A 131 -17.77 16.81 12.47
N ALA A 132 -18.75 16.10 11.90
CA ALA A 132 -19.82 16.70 11.11
C ALA A 132 -20.82 17.55 11.92
N ARG A 133 -20.88 17.42 13.26
CA ARG A 133 -21.82 18.19 14.11
C ARG A 133 -21.60 19.69 14.06
N GLY A 134 -20.39 20.14 13.69
CA GLY A 134 -20.06 21.56 13.52
C GLY A 134 -20.53 22.17 12.21
N PHE A 135 -21.18 21.40 11.32
CA PHE A 135 -21.57 21.85 9.98
C PHE A 135 -23.09 21.87 9.82
N ALA A 136 -23.59 22.87 9.08
CA ALA A 136 -25.02 23.01 8.79
C ALA A 136 -25.59 21.89 7.90
N ASN A 137 -24.75 21.26 7.08
CA ASN A 137 -25.15 20.18 6.17
C ASN A 137 -24.01 19.16 6.00
N VAL A 138 -24.38 17.87 6.09
CA VAL A 138 -23.49 16.72 5.86
C VAL A 138 -22.86 16.76 4.46
N LYS A 139 -23.59 17.22 3.44
CA LYS A 139 -23.03 17.37 2.08
C LYS A 139 -21.88 18.37 2.03
N THR A 140 -22.01 19.49 2.73
CA THR A 140 -20.96 20.52 2.80
C THR A 140 -19.74 20.01 3.54
N TYR A 141 -19.94 19.26 4.63
CA TYR A 141 -18.86 18.60 5.34
C TYR A 141 -18.12 17.58 4.47
N ASN A 142 -18.87 16.67 3.80
CA ASN A 142 -18.29 15.66 2.91
C ASN A 142 -17.47 16.32 1.80
N LYS A 143 -17.97 17.39 1.17
CA LYS A 143 -17.22 18.12 0.14
C LYS A 143 -15.93 18.72 0.69
N LYS A 144 -16.01 19.47 1.80
CA LYS A 144 -14.83 20.10 2.41
C LYS A 144 -13.78 19.07 2.80
N ARG A 145 -14.21 17.93 3.35
CA ARG A 145 -13.33 16.80 3.69
C ARG A 145 -12.69 16.20 2.45
N PHE A 146 -13.48 15.93 1.39
CA PHE A 146 -12.98 15.39 0.13
C PHE A 146 -11.90 16.29 -0.46
N ASP A 147 -12.17 17.59 -0.56
CA ASP A 147 -11.22 18.58 -1.08
C ASP A 147 -9.94 18.64 -0.23
N LEU A 148 -10.08 18.65 1.10
CA LEU A 148 -8.94 18.66 2.02
C LEU A 148 -8.09 17.38 1.86
N MET A 149 -8.71 16.21 1.92
CA MET A 149 -8.00 14.93 1.81
C MET A 149 -7.31 14.78 0.47
N ASN A 150 -7.93 15.21 -0.64
CA ASN A 150 -7.31 15.13 -1.95
C ASN A 150 -6.19 16.15 -2.15
N SER A 151 -6.19 17.27 -1.41
CA SER A 151 -5.08 18.22 -1.40
C SER A 151 -3.89 17.79 -0.54
N THR A 152 -4.09 16.86 0.41
CA THR A 152 -3.04 16.39 1.33
C THR A 152 -2.55 14.97 1.03
N ASN A 153 -3.40 14.11 0.50
CA ASN A 153 -3.07 12.71 0.22
C ASN A 153 -2.75 12.60 -1.27
N PRO A 154 -1.49 12.37 -1.68
CA PRO A 154 -1.14 12.30 -3.08
C PRO A 154 -1.85 11.11 -3.74
N LYS A 155 -2.22 11.27 -5.00
CA LYS A 155 -2.63 10.17 -5.87
C LYS A 155 -1.41 9.45 -6.43
N PHE A 156 -0.36 10.20 -6.75
CA PHE A 156 0.86 9.67 -7.35
C PHE A 156 2.06 9.83 -6.42
N VAL A 157 2.84 8.77 -6.31
CA VAL A 157 4.13 8.75 -5.62
C VAL A 157 5.17 8.13 -6.54
N LEU A 158 6.43 8.57 -6.43
CA LEU A 158 7.52 7.98 -7.19
C LEU A 158 7.84 6.59 -6.64
N ARG A 159 7.15 5.56 -7.16
CA ARG A 159 7.36 4.16 -6.79
C ARG A 159 8.62 3.64 -7.48
N ASN A 160 9.37 2.75 -6.82
CA ASN A 160 10.63 2.23 -7.35
C ASN A 160 10.49 1.58 -8.73
N TYR A 161 9.41 0.84 -8.99
CA TYR A 161 9.19 0.22 -10.30
C TYR A 161 8.95 1.24 -11.41
N LEU A 162 8.33 2.39 -11.09
CA LEU A 162 8.15 3.48 -12.04
C LEU A 162 9.51 4.09 -12.41
N ALA A 163 10.34 4.34 -11.38
CA ALA A 163 11.71 4.80 -11.60
C ALA A 163 12.52 3.81 -12.43
N GLN A 164 12.43 2.51 -12.15
CA GLN A 164 13.13 1.47 -12.91
C GLN A 164 12.69 1.42 -14.38
N ASN A 165 11.38 1.53 -14.65
CA ASN A 165 10.86 1.57 -16.02
C ASN A 165 11.40 2.78 -16.80
N ALA A 166 11.49 3.94 -16.15
CA ALA A 166 12.02 5.15 -16.75
C ALA A 166 13.54 5.07 -17.00
N ILE A 167 14.31 4.46 -16.08
CA ILE A 167 15.73 4.20 -16.27
C ILE A 167 15.94 3.29 -17.49
N HIS A 168 15.21 2.17 -17.56
CA HIS A 168 15.34 1.22 -18.67
C HIS A 168 14.99 1.85 -20.03
N SER A 169 13.94 2.68 -20.08
CA SER A 169 13.56 3.39 -21.30
C SER A 169 14.66 4.37 -21.73
N ALA A 170 15.24 5.12 -20.77
CA ALA A 170 16.30 6.07 -21.02
C ALA A 170 17.61 5.39 -21.49
N GLU A 171 17.94 4.21 -20.98
CA GLU A 171 19.08 3.39 -21.44
C GLU A 171 18.92 2.97 -22.91
N ASN A 172 17.68 2.74 -23.36
CA ASN A 172 17.34 2.47 -24.76
C ASN A 172 17.21 3.76 -25.61
N GLY A 173 17.52 4.92 -25.05
CA GLY A 173 17.47 6.22 -25.72
C GLY A 173 16.10 6.89 -25.73
N ASP A 174 15.10 6.33 -25.05
CA ASP A 174 13.76 6.93 -24.91
C ASP A 174 13.58 7.63 -23.55
N TYR A 175 13.56 8.96 -23.57
CA TYR A 175 13.35 9.79 -22.38
C TYR A 175 11.88 10.19 -22.15
N SER A 176 10.93 9.62 -22.89
CA SER A 176 9.50 9.92 -22.77
C SER A 176 8.98 9.60 -21.36
N GLU A 177 9.29 8.42 -20.83
CA GLU A 177 8.86 7.98 -19.49
C GLU A 177 9.41 8.85 -18.37
N VAL A 178 10.68 9.28 -18.45
CA VAL A 178 11.26 10.21 -17.47
C VAL A 178 10.50 11.54 -17.46
N LYS A 179 10.15 12.07 -18.64
CA LYS A 179 9.37 13.31 -18.75
C LYS A 179 7.95 13.14 -18.23
N ASN A 180 7.33 11.99 -18.46
CA ASN A 180 6.00 11.68 -17.96
C ASN A 180 5.99 11.58 -16.42
N LEU A 181 6.94 10.85 -15.84
CA LEU A 181 7.09 10.77 -14.38
C LEU A 181 7.35 12.14 -13.75
N LEU A 182 8.17 12.98 -14.36
CA LEU A 182 8.41 14.33 -13.85
C LEU A 182 7.11 15.14 -13.78
N LYS A 183 6.30 15.15 -14.84
CA LYS A 183 5.00 15.86 -14.86
C LYS A 183 4.04 15.38 -13.77
N ILE A 184 4.05 14.07 -13.50
CA ILE A 184 3.21 13.45 -12.46
C ILE A 184 3.68 13.89 -11.07
N VAL A 185 4.98 13.82 -10.80
CA VAL A 185 5.56 14.16 -9.50
C VAL A 185 5.50 15.67 -9.23
N GLU A 186 5.47 16.51 -10.26
CA GLU A 186 5.21 17.95 -10.13
C GLU A 186 3.79 18.25 -9.61
N ASN A 187 2.83 17.36 -9.84
CA ASN A 187 1.43 17.57 -9.49
C ASN A 187 0.80 16.34 -8.81
N PRO A 188 1.37 15.84 -7.70
CA PRO A 188 1.07 14.50 -7.18
C PRO A 188 -0.36 14.35 -6.63
N PHE A 189 -1.07 15.46 -6.41
CA PHE A 189 -2.43 15.53 -5.88
C PHE A 189 -3.52 15.63 -6.95
N SER A 190 -3.16 15.99 -8.18
CA SER A 190 -4.12 16.32 -9.24
C SER A 190 -4.68 15.06 -9.90
N ASP A 191 -6.00 14.99 -10.01
CA ASP A 191 -6.68 13.92 -10.75
C ASP A 191 -6.67 14.15 -12.27
N GLU A 192 -6.32 15.36 -12.72
CA GLU A 192 -6.42 15.76 -14.14
C GLU A 192 -5.28 15.21 -15.01
N ILE A 193 -4.18 14.79 -14.40
CA ILE A 193 -2.96 14.37 -15.10
C ILE A 193 -3.19 13.11 -15.95
N ASP A 194 -4.06 12.20 -15.49
CA ASP A 194 -4.41 10.95 -16.19
C ASP A 194 -4.90 11.19 -17.63
N ASN A 195 -5.50 12.35 -17.90
CA ASN A 195 -6.07 12.67 -19.22
C ASN A 195 -5.06 13.36 -20.16
N THR A 196 -3.95 13.86 -19.63
CA THR A 196 -2.98 14.69 -20.37
C THR A 196 -1.70 13.95 -20.78
N ILE A 197 -1.47 12.74 -20.27
CA ILE A 197 -0.31 11.94 -20.66
C ILE A 197 -0.65 11.19 -21.96
N GLU A 198 -0.27 11.77 -23.09
CA GLU A 198 -0.23 11.04 -24.36
C GLU A 198 0.90 10.00 -24.30
N ILE A 199 0.51 8.72 -24.21
CA ILE A 199 1.45 7.60 -24.18
C ILE A 199 1.90 7.31 -25.62
N SER A 200 2.80 8.15 -26.14
CA SER A 200 3.54 7.83 -27.36
C SER A 200 4.79 7.03 -26.99
N GLY A 201 4.67 5.71 -26.80
CA GLY A 201 5.86 4.86 -26.67
C GLY A 201 5.79 3.59 -25.81
N PHE A 202 4.63 3.11 -25.39
CA PHE A 202 4.58 1.93 -24.51
C PHE A 202 4.94 0.62 -25.24
N SER A 203 6.23 0.25 -25.20
CA SER A 203 6.69 -1.10 -25.53
C SER A 203 6.95 -1.84 -24.23
N LEU A 204 5.93 -2.53 -23.71
CA LEU A 204 6.14 -3.49 -22.61
C LEU A 204 7.11 -4.58 -23.05
N LEU A 205 8.04 -4.92 -22.15
CA LEU A 205 8.84 -6.12 -22.27
C LEU A 205 7.94 -7.34 -22.57
N ASN A 206 8.37 -8.10 -23.58
CA ASN A 206 7.83 -9.39 -24.00
C ASN A 206 7.32 -10.24 -22.84
N THR A 207 6.00 -10.40 -22.74
CA THR A 207 5.37 -11.62 -22.21
C THR A 207 4.33 -12.10 -23.22
N PRO A 208 4.28 -13.41 -23.53
CA PRO A 208 3.28 -13.92 -24.46
C PRO A 208 1.93 -14.05 -23.74
N THR A 209 0.88 -13.65 -24.45
CA THR A 209 -0.54 -13.93 -24.19
C THR A 209 -1.22 -13.21 -23.01
N SER A 210 -1.90 -12.10 -23.32
CA SER A 210 -3.32 -11.89 -23.03
C SER A 210 -3.69 -10.45 -23.37
N SER A 211 -4.51 -10.31 -24.41
CA SER A 211 -5.24 -9.11 -24.80
C SER A 211 -5.88 -8.35 -23.64
N LYS A 212 -5.49 -7.08 -23.46
CA LYS A 212 -6.37 -5.90 -23.38
C LYS A 212 -5.50 -4.65 -23.24
N SER A 213 -5.65 -3.74 -24.20
CA SER A 213 -5.11 -2.38 -24.15
C SER A 213 -5.73 -1.62 -23.00
N THR A 214 -5.00 -1.47 -21.90
CA THR A 214 -5.32 -0.48 -20.87
C THR A 214 -4.03 0.26 -20.57
N ASN A 215 -4.04 1.56 -20.82
CA ASN A 215 -2.94 2.48 -20.53
C ASN A 215 -2.37 2.20 -19.12
N PRO A 216 -1.04 2.14 -18.94
CA PRO A 216 -0.44 2.02 -17.61
C PRO A 216 -0.93 3.17 -16.73
N LYS A 217 -1.57 2.81 -15.62
CA LYS A 217 -2.02 3.74 -14.61
C LYS A 217 -0.87 3.95 -13.63
N TYR A 218 -0.40 5.19 -13.50
CA TYR A 218 0.73 5.52 -12.62
C TYR A 218 0.38 5.46 -11.12
N ASP A 219 -0.90 5.24 -10.79
CA ASP A 219 -1.44 4.99 -9.46
C ASP A 219 -1.61 3.49 -9.14
N ASP A 220 -1.24 2.59 -10.07
CA ASP A 220 -1.36 1.15 -9.85
C ASP A 220 -0.41 0.62 -8.76
N LEU A 221 -0.78 -0.53 -8.22
CA LEU A 221 0.08 -1.30 -7.32
C LEU A 221 1.33 -1.76 -8.08
N PRO A 222 2.48 -1.91 -7.40
CA PRO A 222 3.69 -2.39 -8.04
C PRO A 222 3.45 -3.80 -8.62
N PRO A 223 3.96 -4.12 -9.81
CA PRO A 223 3.85 -5.45 -10.38
C PRO A 223 4.66 -6.47 -9.56
N ASP A 224 4.46 -7.77 -9.79
CA ASP A 224 5.12 -8.82 -9.00
C ASP A 224 6.65 -8.79 -9.11
N TRP A 225 7.18 -8.50 -10.31
CA TRP A 225 8.63 -8.37 -10.53
C TRP A 225 9.26 -7.19 -9.78
N ALA A 226 8.45 -6.20 -9.37
CA ALA A 226 8.96 -5.04 -8.66
C ALA A 226 9.43 -5.38 -7.23
N ASP A 227 9.01 -6.53 -6.69
CA ASP A 227 9.45 -6.97 -5.36
C ASP A 227 10.93 -7.41 -5.36
N ASP A 228 11.50 -7.71 -6.52
CA ASP A 228 12.91 -8.07 -6.67
C ASP A 228 13.82 -6.84 -6.88
N LEU A 229 13.24 -5.64 -6.97
CA LEU A 229 14.00 -4.40 -7.09
C LEU A 229 14.67 -4.05 -5.76
N LYS A 230 15.97 -4.30 -5.70
CA LYS A 230 16.83 -3.83 -4.60
C LYS A 230 17.13 -2.35 -4.80
N VAL A 231 16.65 -1.50 -3.90
CA VAL A 231 17.17 -0.13 -3.75
C VAL A 231 18.42 -0.26 -2.91
N THR A 232 19.58 -0.09 -3.55
CA THR A 232 20.90 0.00 -2.90
C THR A 232 21.02 1.28 -2.08
#